data_AF-M3F447-F1
#
_entry.id   AF-M3F447-F1
#
_cell.length_a   1.000
_cell.length_b   1.000
_cell.length_c   1.000
_cell.angle_alpha   90.00
_cell.angle_beta   90.00
_cell.angle_gamma   90.00
#
_symmetry.space_group_name_H-M   'P 1'
#
loop_
_entity.id
_entity.type
_entity.pdbx_description
1 polymer ?
#
loop_
_entity_poly.entity_id
_entity_poly.type
_entity_poly.pdbx_seq_one_letter_code
_entity_poly.pdbx_strand_id
1 'polypeptide(L)' 'MRQQTTDEPPVVLTDPTRPPQPVPECDVCTALDRQRAAAEGRGDIKGATTCEVEIRRHPHPGRSEE' A
#
# COMPACT_ATOMS: atom_id res chain seq x y z
N MET A 1 22.23 -13.55 37.99
CA MET A 1 20.96 -12.99 37.47
C MET A 1 20.75 -13.56 36.07
N ARG A 2 19.64 -14.27 35.81
CA ARG A 2 19.36 -14.88 34.49
C ARG A 2 18.50 -13.90 33.70
N GLN A 3 18.99 -13.43 32.54
CA GLN A 3 18.19 -12.59 31.65
C GLN A 3 17.18 -13.48 30.92
N GLN A 4 15.89 -13.15 31.04
CA GLN A 4 14.80 -13.79 30.32
C GLN A 4 14.59 -13.00 29.03
N THR A 5 15.08 -13.50 27.89
CA THR A 5 14.74 -12.97 26.57
C THR A 5 13.42 -13.59 26.14
N THR A 6 12.41 -12.76 25.92
CA THR A 6 11.15 -13.18 25.30
C THR A 6 11.43 -13.49 23.83
N ASP A 7 11.11 -14.71 23.40
CA ASP A 7 11.19 -15.17 22.01
C ASP A 7 9.98 -14.60 21.23
N GLU A 8 9.91 -13.26 21.11
CA GLU A 8 8.85 -12.63 20.33
C GLU A 8 9.27 -12.66 18.85
N PRO A 9 8.40 -13.16 17.94
CA PRO A 9 8.71 -13.19 16.52
C PRO A 9 8.99 -11.76 16.00
N PRO A 10 9.88 -11.61 15.01
CA PRO A 10 10.22 -10.31 14.46
C PRO A 10 8.99 -9.62 13.86
N VAL A 11 8.82 -8.34 14.18
CA VAL A 11 7.78 -7.49 13.58
C VAL A 11 8.08 -7.32 12.09
N VAL A 12 7.20 -7.82 11.23
CA VAL A 12 7.31 -7.66 9.78
C VAL A 12 6.67 -6.32 9.40
N LEU A 13 7.51 -5.34 9.06
CA LEU A 13 7.05 -4.09 8.46
C LEU A 13 6.90 -4.28 6.95
N THR A 14 5.74 -3.91 6.41
CA THR A 14 5.53 -3.85 4.96
C THR A 14 6.47 -2.80 4.38
N ASP A 15 7.15 -3.11 3.28
CA ASP A 15 8.03 -2.15 2.62
C ASP A 15 7.23 -0.92 2.14
N PRO A 16 7.48 0.27 2.69
CA PRO A 16 6.70 1.46 2.37
C PRO A 16 7.10 2.07 1.01
N THR A 17 8.23 1.63 0.44
CA THR A 17 8.76 2.14 -0.83
C THR A 17 8.23 1.36 -2.03
N ARG A 18 7.74 0.14 -1.81
CA ARG A 18 7.12 -0.67 -2.84
C ARG A 18 5.81 0.00 -3.28
N PRO A 19 5.65 0.33 -4.56
CA PRO A 19 4.40 0.91 -5.05
C PRO A 19 3.23 -0.07 -4.79
N PRO A 20 2.08 0.45 -4.36
CA PRO A 20 0.92 -0.38 -4.09
C PRO A 20 0.41 -1.00 -5.39
N GLN A 21 0.07 -2.29 -5.33
CA GLN A 21 -0.55 -2.97 -6.45
C GLN A 21 -2.05 -2.66 -6.44
N PRO A 22 -2.61 -2.13 -7.54
CA PRO A 22 -4.05 -1.95 -7.64
C PRO A 22 -4.76 -3.31 -7.65
N VAL A 23 -5.90 -3.41 -6.96
CA VAL A 23 -6.76 -4.59 -7.07
C VAL A 23 -7.51 -4.51 -8.41
N PRO A 24 -7.33 -5.47 -9.33
CA PRO A 24 -7.90 -5.41 -10.68
C PRO A 24 -9.43 -5.46 -10.70
N GLU A 25 -10.05 -6.01 -9.65
CA GLU A 25 -11.51 -6.08 -9.48
C GLU A 25 -12.11 -4.82 -8.85
N CYS A 26 -11.29 -3.79 -8.57
CA CYS A 26 -11.73 -2.53 -8.03
C CYS A 26 -11.52 -1.40 -9.04
N ASP A 27 -12.63 -0.81 -9.49
CA ASP A 27 -12.62 0.32 -10.41
C ASP A 27 -11.87 1.53 -9.83
N VAL A 28 -11.96 1.75 -8.52
CA VAL A 28 -11.28 2.85 -7.83
C VAL A 28 -9.76 2.66 -7.87
N CYS A 29 -9.26 1.47 -7.51
CA CYS A 29 -7.83 1.19 -7.56
C CYS A 29 -7.28 1.26 -8.98
N THR A 30 -8.04 0.77 -9.97
CA THR A 30 -7.66 0.87 -11.39
C THR A 30 -7.63 2.32 -11.87
N ALA A 31 -8.60 3.14 -11.45
CA ALA A 31 -8.62 4.56 -11.77
C ALA A 31 -7.47 5.34 -11.10
N LEU A 32 -7.15 5.03 -9.84
CA LEU A 32 -6.03 5.62 -9.12
C LEU A 32 -4.68 5.22 -9.73
N ASP A 33 -4.53 4.00 -10.22
CA ASP A 33 -3.33 3.55 -10.92
C ASP A 33 -3.09 4.32 -12.22
N ARG A 34 -4.16 4.56 -13.01
CA ARG A 34 -4.09 5.42 -14.21
C ARG A 34 -3.72 6.86 -13.86
N GLN A 35 -4.29 7.41 -12.78
CA GLN A 35 -3.96 8.75 -12.31
C GLN A 35 -2.51 8.86 -11.83
N ARG A 36 -2.02 7.83 -11.14
CA ARG A 36 -0.62 7.71 -10.72
C ARG A 36 0.31 7.72 -11.93
N ALA A 37 0.06 6.89 -12.95
CA ALA A 37 0.85 6.86 -14.18
C ALA A 37 0.86 8.23 -14.91
N ALA A 38 -0.28 8.92 -14.93
CA ALA A 38 -0.37 10.26 -15.50
C ALA A 38 0.40 11.32 -14.68
N ALA A 39 0.38 11.21 -13.35
CA ALA A 39 1.14 12.09 -12.45
C ALA A 39 2.64 11.86 -12.58
N GLU A 40 3.09 10.59 -12.63
CA GLU A 40 4.47 10.20 -12.89
C GLU A 40 4.95 10.76 -14.24
N GLY A 41 4.14 10.64 -15.30
CA GLY A 41 4.46 11.19 -16.63
C GLY A 41 4.57 12.73 -16.67
N ARG A 42 3.93 13.43 -15.72
CA ARG A 42 4.01 14.90 -15.57
C ARG A 42 5.11 15.33 -14.60
N GLY A 43 5.79 14.39 -13.94
CA GLY A 43 6.72 14.69 -12.85
C GLY A 43 6.04 15.17 -11.56
N ASP A 44 4.72 14.96 -11.43
CA ASP A 44 3.96 15.31 -10.24
C ASP A 44 4.08 14.20 -9.18
N ILE A 45 5.22 14.20 -8.50
CA ILE A 45 5.54 13.22 -7.44
C ILE A 45 4.53 13.28 -6.29
N LYS A 46 3.99 14.47 -6.00
CA LYS A 46 2.97 14.64 -4.97
C LYS A 46 1.68 13.94 -5.37
N GLY A 47 1.21 14.18 -6.60
CA GLY A 47 0.02 13.53 -7.15
C GLY A 47 0.15 12.01 -7.19
N ALA A 48 1.30 11.50 -7.64
CA ALA A 48 1.60 10.07 -7.64
C ALA A 48 1.53 9.48 -6.22
N THR A 49 2.17 10.14 -5.26
CA THR A 49 2.18 9.72 -3.84
C THR A 49 0.78 9.72 -3.24
N THR A 50 -0.04 10.73 -3.52
CA THR A 50 -1.44 10.76 -3.08
C THR A 50 -2.20 9.56 -3.63
N CYS A 51 -2.09 9.27 -4.93
CA CYS A 51 -2.75 8.11 -5.53
C CYS A 51 -2.31 6.80 -4.86
N GLU A 52 -1.02 6.64 -4.56
CA GLU A 52 -0.52 5.46 -3.86
C GLU A 52 -1.06 5.32 -2.43
N VAL A 53 -1.14 6.41 -1.67
CA VAL A 53 -1.72 6.39 -0.32
C VAL A 53 -3.19 5.99 -0.37
N GLU A 54 -3.95 6.51 -1.36
CA GLU A 54 -5.35 6.15 -1.55
C GLU A 54 -5.52 4.67 -1.93
N ILE A 55 -4.69 4.12 -2.82
CA ILE A 55 -4.72 2.68 -3.16
C ILE A 55 -4.42 1.83 -1.91
N ARG A 56 -3.44 2.21 -1.07
CA ARG A 56 -3.10 1.48 0.16
C ARG A 56 -4.21 1.53 1.21
N ARG A 57 -4.95 2.64 1.28
CA ARG A 57 -6.02 2.87 2.27
C ARG A 57 -7.39 2.43 1.79
N HIS A 58 -7.55 2.13 0.51
CA HIS A 58 -8.85 1.80 -0.07
C HIS A 58 -9.38 0.48 0.54
N PRO A 59 -10.49 0.51 1.29
CA PRO A 59 -11.07 -0.70 1.84
C PRO A 59 -11.71 -1.50 0.71
N HIS A 60 -11.21 -2.71 0.46
CA HIS A 60 -11.86 -3.65 -0.44
C HIS A 60 -12.87 -4.50 0.33
N PRO A 61 -14.16 -4.52 -0.07
CA PRO A 61 -15.09 -5.52 0.43
C PRO A 61 -14.71 -6.88 -0.17
N GLY A 62 -13.80 -7.60 0.47
CA GLY A 62 -13.47 -8.97 0.01
C GLY A 62 -12.10 -9.57 0.35
N ARG A 63 -11.29 -9.02 1.26
CA ARG A 63 -10.22 -9.81 1.92
C ARG A 63 -10.04 -9.40 3.39
N SER A 64 -11.10 -9.63 4.18
CA SER A 64 -11.06 -9.70 5.65
C SER A 64 -12.26 -10.53 6.14
N GLU A 65 -12.28 -11.78 5.70
CA GLU A 65 -12.79 -12.97 6.39
C GLU A 65 -11.72 -13.99 5.96
N GLU A 66 -10.81 -14.54 6.77
CA GLU A 66 -10.77 -14.92 8.19
C GLU A 66 -9.29 -14.92 8.65
#